data_AF-A0A8C1A936-F1
#
_entry.id   AF-A0A8C1A936-F1
#
_cell.length_a   1.000
_cell.length_b   1.000
_cell.length_c   1.000
_cell.angle_alpha   90.00
_cell.angle_beta   90.00
_cell.angle_gamma   90.00
#
_symmetry.space_group_name_H-M   'P 1'
#
loop_
_entity.id
_entity.type
_entity.pdbx_description
1 polymer ?
#
loop_
_entity_poly.entity_id
_entity_poly.type
_entity_poly.pdbx_seq_one_letter_code
_entity_poly.pdbx_strand_id
1 'polypeptide(L)'
;MYIFVYIYIHIHKVQYKYKTLAYLSIYLSIYLSIYLCTQQHPCNRVTDRHTHTHTHTHTERFVKKKFFNSLNMSLTSILSAEAIENAVKDCQAPDSFCYKKFFQLCGLSQKSPQEVKDVFRIIDEDNSGFIEEAELKFFLQRFFPGARTLTEKEIKSLLTAADDDSDGRIGVDEFQTMVFS
;
A
#
# COMPACT_ATOMS: atom_id res chain seq x y z
N MET A 1 41.35 -43.38 -14.64
CA MET A 1 41.25 -42.02 -14.06
C MET A 1 41.02 -40.89 -15.07
N TYR A 2 41.27 -41.06 -16.38
CA TYR A 2 41.14 -39.95 -17.36
C TYR A 2 39.70 -39.64 -17.85
N ILE A 3 38.75 -40.59 -17.75
CA ILE A 3 37.38 -40.40 -18.26
C ILE A 3 36.52 -39.56 -17.30
N PHE A 4 36.69 -39.71 -15.98
CA PHE A 4 35.93 -38.95 -14.99
C PHE A 4 36.30 -37.46 -14.96
N VAL A 5 37.57 -37.11 -15.19
CA VAL A 5 38.01 -35.71 -15.29
C VAL A 5 37.46 -35.04 -16.56
N TYR A 6 37.39 -35.77 -17.67
CA TYR A 6 36.86 -35.25 -18.93
C TYR A 6 35.35 -34.97 -18.84
N ILE A 7 34.59 -35.87 -18.22
CA ILE A 7 33.14 -35.68 -18.01
C ILE A 7 32.86 -34.53 -17.04
N TYR A 8 33.64 -34.39 -15.95
CA TYR A 8 33.48 -33.29 -15.00
C TYR A 8 33.76 -31.91 -15.64
N ILE A 9 34.85 -31.78 -16.40
CA ILE A 9 35.18 -30.54 -17.13
C ILE A 9 34.14 -30.24 -18.22
N HIS A 10 33.62 -31.27 -18.89
CA HIS A 10 32.62 -31.10 -19.93
C HIS A 10 31.24 -30.70 -19.36
N ILE A 11 30.82 -31.26 -18.22
CA ILE A 11 29.59 -30.87 -17.53
C ILE A 11 29.71 -29.44 -16.97
N HIS A 12 30.87 -29.06 -16.42
CA HIS A 12 31.08 -27.70 -15.89
C HIS A 12 31.12 -26.63 -17.00
N LYS A 13 31.73 -26.93 -18.17
CA LYS A 13 31.68 -26.05 -19.35
C LYS A 13 30.27 -25.92 -19.95
N VAL A 14 29.50 -27.00 -19.93
CA VAL A 14 28.09 -27.02 -20.37
C VAL A 14 27.26 -26.11 -19.46
N GLN A 15 27.34 -26.26 -18.13
CA GLN A 15 26.60 -25.42 -17.18
C GLN A 15 26.96 -23.92 -17.28
N TYR A 16 28.23 -23.58 -17.49
CA TYR A 16 28.63 -22.18 -17.72
C TYR A 16 28.08 -21.62 -19.03
N LYS A 17 28.05 -22.39 -20.12
CA LYS A 17 27.56 -21.92 -21.43
C LYS A 17 26.05 -21.63 -21.42
N TYR A 18 25.25 -22.41 -20.70
CA TYR A 18 23.80 -22.17 -20.58
C TYR A 18 23.43 -21.02 -19.63
N LYS A 19 24.27 -20.72 -18.63
CA LYS A 19 24.07 -19.58 -17.72
C LYS A 19 24.37 -18.23 -18.40
N THR A 20 25.38 -18.18 -19.27
CA THR A 20 25.73 -16.96 -20.02
C THR A 20 24.75 -16.69 -21.16
N LEU A 21 24.20 -17.71 -21.83
CA LEU A 21 23.24 -17.53 -22.92
C LEU A 21 21.87 -17.01 -22.43
N ALA A 22 21.43 -17.42 -21.24
CA ALA A 22 20.22 -16.86 -20.63
C ALA A 22 20.41 -15.38 -20.24
N TYR A 23 21.57 -15.03 -19.66
CA TYR A 23 21.89 -13.65 -19.30
C TYR A 23 22.03 -12.74 -20.52
N LEU A 24 22.66 -13.25 -21.60
CA LEU A 24 22.83 -12.51 -22.85
C LEU A 24 21.51 -12.35 -23.60
N SER A 25 20.63 -13.35 -23.60
CA SER A 25 19.29 -13.26 -24.20
C SER A 25 18.41 -12.20 -23.50
N ILE A 26 18.44 -12.17 -22.17
CA ILE A 26 17.71 -11.17 -21.38
C ILE A 26 18.31 -9.78 -21.60
N TYR A 27 19.64 -9.64 -21.56
CA TYR A 27 20.32 -8.36 -21.78
C TYR A 27 20.10 -7.82 -23.20
N LEU A 28 20.15 -8.68 -24.22
CA LEU A 28 19.87 -8.30 -25.61
C LEU A 28 18.40 -7.93 -25.81
N SER A 29 17.45 -8.60 -25.13
CA SER A 29 16.02 -8.23 -25.18
C SER A 29 15.76 -6.87 -24.54
N ILE A 30 16.40 -6.57 -23.41
CA ILE A 30 16.28 -5.28 -22.71
C ILE A 30 16.95 -4.18 -23.53
N TYR A 31 18.14 -4.43 -24.08
CA TYR A 31 18.85 -3.45 -24.91
C TYR A 31 18.11 -3.16 -26.22
N LEU A 32 17.52 -4.18 -26.87
CA LEU A 32 16.70 -3.99 -28.07
C LEU A 32 15.39 -3.25 -27.77
N SER A 33 14.80 -3.47 -26.58
CA SER A 33 13.61 -2.72 -26.11
C SER A 33 13.91 -1.25 -25.88
N ILE A 34 15.09 -0.92 -25.32
CA ILE A 34 15.53 0.46 -25.07
C ILE A 34 15.98 1.15 -26.38
N TYR A 35 16.66 0.43 -27.27
CA TYR A 35 17.12 0.96 -28.56
C TYR A 35 15.94 1.24 -29.52
N LEU A 36 14.89 0.40 -29.51
CA LEU A 36 13.66 0.66 -30.26
C LEU A 36 12.85 1.83 -29.67
N CYS A 37 12.97 2.09 -28.36
CA CYS A 37 12.33 3.24 -27.70
C CYS A 37 13.00 4.59 -28.03
N THR A 38 14.20 4.60 -28.63
CA THR A 38 14.99 5.82 -28.88
C THR A 38 15.01 6.25 -30.35
N GLN A 39 14.33 5.54 -31.27
CA GLN A 39 14.32 5.84 -32.72
C GLN A 39 12.97 6.36 -33.28
N GLN A 40 11.96 6.56 -32.44
CA GLN A 40 10.81 7.43 -32.73
C GLN A 40 10.93 8.60 -31.74
N HIS A 41 11.42 9.79 -32.09
CA HIS A 41 10.88 10.73 -33.07
C HIS A 41 11.91 11.81 -33.45
N PRO A 42 11.94 12.29 -34.70
CA PRO A 42 12.50 13.60 -35.03
C PRO A 42 11.55 14.75 -34.65
N CYS A 43 12.07 15.69 -33.86
CA CYS A 43 11.90 17.16 -33.87
C CYS A 43 10.51 17.87 -33.99
N ASN A 44 10.21 18.65 -32.94
CA ASN A 44 9.68 20.05 -32.87
C ASN A 44 8.22 20.46 -33.18
N ARG A 45 7.67 21.20 -32.19
CA ARG A 45 6.85 22.44 -32.23
C ARG A 45 5.34 22.38 -31.90
N VAL A 46 5.03 22.81 -30.67
CA VAL A 46 3.99 23.78 -30.18
C VAL A 46 2.48 23.52 -30.40
N THR A 47 1.74 23.77 -29.30
CA THR A 47 0.31 24.08 -29.07
C THR A 47 -0.77 22.98 -29.09
N ASP A 48 -1.18 22.67 -27.86
CA ASP A 48 -2.56 22.66 -27.32
C ASP A 48 -3.66 21.71 -27.82
N ARG A 49 -4.31 21.16 -26.78
CA ARG A 49 -5.76 20.89 -26.60
C ARG A 49 -6.20 19.42 -26.64
N HIS A 50 -6.87 19.07 -25.53
CA HIS A 50 -7.31 17.74 -25.08
C HIS A 50 -8.53 17.18 -25.83
N THR A 51 -8.62 15.85 -25.91
CA THR A 51 -9.77 14.89 -25.85
C THR A 51 -9.27 13.57 -26.50
N HIS A 52 -9.33 12.34 -25.95
CA HIS A 52 -10.40 11.57 -25.32
C HIS A 52 -9.81 10.31 -24.60
N THR A 53 -10.51 9.83 -23.55
CA THR A 53 -10.71 8.43 -23.04
C THR A 53 -10.17 7.24 -23.86
N HIS A 54 -9.76 6.06 -23.36
CA HIS A 54 -9.53 5.40 -22.06
C HIS A 54 -8.85 4.05 -22.37
N THR A 55 -7.79 3.63 -21.65
CA THR A 55 -7.54 2.21 -21.27
C THR A 55 -6.56 2.18 -20.10
N HIS A 56 -7.05 1.72 -18.94
CA HIS A 56 -6.33 1.46 -17.68
C HIS A 56 -5.15 0.50 -17.95
N THR A 57 -3.94 0.70 -17.39
CA THR A 57 -3.51 -0.04 -16.17
C THR A 57 -2.16 0.44 -15.57
N HIS A 58 -1.51 1.49 -16.10
CA HIS A 58 -0.27 2.04 -15.50
C HIS A 58 -0.51 3.32 -14.69
N THR A 59 -1.62 4.01 -14.94
CA THR A 59 -2.02 5.23 -14.24
C THR A 59 -2.57 4.96 -12.85
N GLU A 60 -3.27 3.85 -12.60
CA GLU A 60 -3.84 3.60 -11.25
C GLU A 60 -2.79 3.36 -10.18
N ARG A 61 -1.70 2.64 -10.46
CA ARG A 61 -0.62 2.47 -9.47
C ARG A 61 0.11 3.78 -9.18
N PHE A 62 0.25 4.65 -10.19
CA PHE A 62 0.93 5.93 -10.05
C PHE A 62 0.03 6.98 -9.37
N VAL A 63 -1.27 6.99 -9.68
CA VAL A 63 -2.28 7.85 -9.04
C VAL A 63 -2.54 7.38 -7.61
N LYS A 64 -2.74 6.07 -7.35
CA LYS A 64 -2.80 5.55 -5.97
C LYS A 64 -1.54 5.93 -5.22
N LYS A 65 -0.34 5.67 -5.74
CA LYS A 65 0.90 6.03 -5.01
C LYS A 65 1.02 7.55 -4.76
N LYS A 66 0.59 8.41 -5.68
CA LYS A 66 0.62 9.87 -5.51
C LYS A 66 -0.48 10.40 -4.57
N PHE A 67 -1.69 9.84 -4.63
CA PHE A 67 -2.82 10.17 -3.76
C PHE A 67 -2.59 9.66 -2.33
N PHE A 68 -2.06 8.43 -2.20
CA PHE A 68 -1.73 7.80 -0.92
C PHE A 68 -0.50 8.43 -0.26
N ASN A 69 0.50 8.87 -1.04
CA ASN A 69 1.59 9.69 -0.52
C ASN A 69 1.08 11.04 0.01
N SER A 70 -0.01 11.58 -0.55
CA SER A 70 -0.65 12.81 -0.06
C SER A 70 -1.38 12.58 1.27
N LEU A 71 -2.05 11.44 1.46
CA LEU A 71 -2.72 11.07 2.71
C LEU A 71 -1.71 10.81 3.85
N ASN A 72 -0.60 10.14 3.53
CA ASN A 72 0.46 9.86 4.50
C ASN A 72 1.12 11.17 5.00
N MET A 73 1.28 12.18 4.13
CA MET A 73 1.75 13.51 4.55
C MET A 73 0.75 14.22 5.49
N SER A 74 -0.56 14.04 5.28
CA SER A 74 -1.61 14.65 6.13
C SER A 74 -1.65 14.03 7.53
N LEU A 75 -1.63 12.69 7.62
CA LEU A 75 -1.72 11.99 8.91
C LEU A 75 -0.44 12.17 9.75
N THR A 76 0.73 12.26 9.09
CA THR A 76 2.01 12.56 9.77
C THR A 76 2.11 13.95 10.39
N SER A 77 1.17 14.86 10.09
CA SER A 77 1.08 16.15 10.78
C SER A 77 0.46 16.03 12.19
N ILE A 78 -0.35 14.99 12.40
CA ILE A 78 -1.04 14.72 13.66
C ILE A 78 -0.28 13.66 14.45
N LEU A 79 0.11 12.55 13.82
CA LEU A 79 0.78 11.41 14.46
C LEU A 79 2.22 11.27 13.95
N SER A 80 3.15 10.77 14.78
CA SER A 80 4.51 10.52 14.28
C SER A 80 4.53 9.27 13.39
N ALA A 81 5.28 9.34 12.28
CA ALA A 81 5.44 8.20 11.38
C ALA A 81 6.00 6.97 12.11
N GLU A 82 6.92 7.18 13.06
CA GLU A 82 7.49 6.12 13.89
C GLU A 82 6.43 5.42 14.77
N ALA A 83 5.55 6.18 15.42
CA ALA A 83 4.49 5.62 16.26
C ALA A 83 3.50 4.80 15.42
N ILE A 84 3.13 5.29 14.24
CA ILE A 84 2.29 4.55 13.28
C ILE A 84 2.97 3.25 12.86
N GLU A 85 4.24 3.29 12.47
CA GLU A 85 4.98 2.08 12.06
C GLU A 85 5.05 1.05 13.17
N ASN A 86 5.29 1.47 14.42
CA ASN A 86 5.34 0.56 15.56
C ASN A 86 3.96 -0.05 15.86
N ALA A 87 2.88 0.73 15.77
CA ALA A 87 1.52 0.24 15.93
C ALA A 87 1.14 -0.80 14.86
N VAL A 88 1.52 -0.55 13.59
CA VAL A 88 1.27 -1.48 12.48
C VAL A 88 2.12 -2.75 12.61
N LYS A 89 3.37 -2.65 13.10
CA LYS A 89 4.23 -3.82 13.36
C LYS A 89 3.63 -4.77 14.39
N ASP A 90 2.98 -4.24 15.41
CA ASP A 90 2.34 -5.05 16.46
C ASP A 90 1.11 -5.83 15.95
N CYS A 91 0.47 -5.36 14.88
CA CYS A 91 -0.77 -5.95 14.34
C CYS A 91 -0.55 -6.81 13.07
N GLN A 92 0.68 -7.25 12.77
CA GLN A 92 0.98 -7.97 11.52
C GLN A 92 0.35 -9.36 11.44
N ALA A 93 0.13 -10.02 12.57
CA ALA A 93 -0.51 -11.33 12.60
C ALA A 93 -2.01 -11.21 12.25
N PRO A 94 -2.57 -12.16 11.47
CA PRO A 94 -4.00 -12.19 11.17
C PRO A 94 -4.80 -12.46 12.45
N ASP A 95 -5.99 -11.88 12.53
CA ASP A 95 -6.91 -11.98 13.68
C ASP A 95 -6.32 -11.49 15.02
N SER A 96 -5.25 -10.69 14.98
CA SER A 96 -4.55 -10.16 16.14
C SER A 96 -4.71 -8.64 16.29
N PHE A 97 -5.49 -7.99 15.42
CA PHE A 97 -5.71 -6.55 15.50
C PHE A 97 -6.50 -6.18 16.76
N CYS A 98 -5.95 -5.27 17.56
CA CYS A 98 -6.60 -4.69 18.74
C CYS A 98 -6.63 -3.17 18.61
N TYR A 99 -7.81 -2.60 18.39
CA TYR A 99 -7.98 -1.16 18.18
C TYR A 99 -7.49 -0.32 19.38
N LYS A 100 -7.76 -0.75 20.62
CA LYS A 100 -7.30 -0.06 21.83
C LYS A 100 -5.78 0.06 21.86
N LYS A 101 -5.10 -1.06 21.64
CA LYS A 101 -3.63 -1.10 21.62
C LYS A 101 -3.08 -0.30 20.45
N PHE A 102 -3.72 -0.39 19.28
CA PHE A 102 -3.33 0.39 18.10
C PHE A 102 -3.39 1.90 18.36
N PHE A 103 -4.51 2.40 18.89
CA PHE A 103 -4.68 3.84 19.20
C PHE A 103 -3.73 4.34 20.28
N GLN A 104 -3.41 3.51 21.27
CA GLN A 104 -2.40 3.80 22.27
C GLN A 104 -0.99 3.86 21.67
N LEU A 105 -0.63 2.90 20.81
CA LEU A 105 0.70 2.83 20.20
C LEU A 105 0.94 3.93 19.16
N CYS A 106 -0.07 4.26 18.35
CA CYS A 106 0.06 5.34 17.37
C CYS A 106 -0.03 6.74 18.02
N GLY A 107 -0.45 6.81 19.29
CA GLY A 107 -0.56 8.04 20.07
C GLY A 107 -1.86 8.81 19.86
N LEU A 108 -2.84 8.24 19.13
CA LEU A 108 -4.12 8.89 18.86
C LEU A 108 -4.97 9.06 20.12
N SER A 109 -4.83 8.18 21.11
CA SER A 109 -5.54 8.26 22.38
C SER A 109 -5.15 9.48 23.24
N GLN A 110 -4.03 10.13 22.96
CA GLN A 110 -3.55 11.32 23.66
C GLN A 110 -3.79 12.61 22.86
N LYS A 111 -4.48 12.51 21.72
CA LYS A 111 -4.77 13.66 20.86
C LYS A 111 -6.05 14.37 21.26
N SER A 112 -6.18 15.62 20.82
CA SER A 112 -7.41 16.38 21.02
C SER A 112 -8.57 15.77 20.22
N PRO A 113 -9.83 15.91 20.67
CA PRO A 113 -10.99 15.44 19.91
C PRO A 113 -11.05 15.99 18.48
N GLN A 114 -10.52 17.20 18.27
CA GLN A 114 -10.43 17.81 16.95
C GLN A 114 -9.45 17.08 16.04
N GLU A 115 -8.26 16.72 16.54
CA GLU A 115 -7.29 15.90 15.79
C GLU A 115 -7.84 14.51 15.48
N VAL A 116 -8.58 13.89 16.42
CA VAL A 116 -9.25 12.60 16.18
C VAL A 116 -10.29 12.72 15.08
N LYS A 117 -11.04 13.83 15.03
CA LYS A 117 -12.00 14.13 13.96
C LYS A 117 -11.32 14.36 12.61
N ASP A 118 -10.13 14.96 12.59
CA ASP A 118 -9.34 15.10 11.37
C ASP A 118 -8.83 13.75 10.87
N VAL A 119 -8.45 12.83 11.77
CA VAL A 119 -8.10 11.45 11.41
C VAL A 119 -9.31 10.68 10.88
N PHE A 120 -10.49 10.85 11.49
CA PHE A 120 -11.74 10.25 10.98
C PHE A 120 -11.99 10.65 9.52
N ARG A 121 -11.85 11.94 9.20
CA ARG A 121 -12.02 12.47 7.83
C ARG A 121 -11.00 11.94 6.82
N ILE A 122 -9.85 11.45 7.28
CA ILE A 122 -8.84 10.83 6.41
C ILE A 122 -9.21 9.36 6.11
N ILE A 123 -9.93 8.72 7.04
CA ILE A 123 -10.40 7.34 6.90
C ILE A 123 -11.65 7.28 6.04
N ASP A 124 -12.62 8.14 6.32
CA ASP A 124 -13.87 8.37 5.57
C ASP A 124 -13.52 8.87 4.15
N GLU A 125 -13.52 7.96 3.17
CA GLU A 125 -13.09 8.26 1.80
C GLU A 125 -14.16 9.03 1.04
N ASP A 126 -15.43 8.65 1.24
CA ASP A 126 -16.56 9.23 0.55
C ASP A 126 -17.12 10.49 1.23
N ASN A 127 -16.60 10.83 2.42
CA ASN A 127 -17.07 11.93 3.26
C ASN A 127 -18.56 11.79 3.60
N SER A 128 -19.04 10.54 3.75
CA SER A 128 -20.41 10.26 4.16
C SER A 128 -20.67 10.67 5.60
N GLY A 129 -19.63 10.85 6.40
CA GLY A 129 -19.70 11.11 7.84
C GLY A 129 -19.80 9.84 8.69
N PHE A 130 -19.69 8.67 8.07
CA PHE A 130 -19.75 7.36 8.69
C PHE A 130 -18.66 6.46 8.11
N ILE A 131 -18.06 5.61 8.94
CA ILE A 131 -17.10 4.61 8.45
C ILE A 131 -17.81 3.28 8.24
N GLU A 132 -17.87 2.82 7.00
CA GLU A 132 -18.53 1.56 6.63
C GLU A 132 -17.56 0.35 6.66
N GLU A 133 -18.09 -0.88 6.67
CA GLU A 133 -17.30 -2.12 6.62
C GLU A 133 -16.28 -2.15 5.46
N ALA A 134 -16.67 -1.62 4.30
CA ALA A 134 -15.81 -1.53 3.12
C ALA A 134 -14.56 -0.66 3.35
N GLU A 135 -14.69 0.40 4.14
CA GLU A 135 -13.62 1.33 4.48
C GLU A 135 -12.76 0.78 5.63
N LEU A 136 -13.40 0.14 6.61
CA LEU A 136 -12.72 -0.55 7.72
C LEU A 136 -11.73 -1.61 7.22
N LYS A 137 -12.05 -2.29 6.13
CA LYS A 137 -11.15 -3.26 5.48
C LYS A 137 -9.77 -2.66 5.15
N PHE A 138 -9.75 -1.38 4.77
CA PHE A 138 -8.53 -0.65 4.41
C PHE A 138 -8.03 0.27 5.52
N PHE A 139 -8.60 0.19 6.73
CA PHE A 139 -8.28 1.04 7.86
C PHE A 139 -6.76 1.15 8.12
N LEU A 140 -6.08 0.02 8.30
CA LEU A 140 -4.63 0.01 8.55
C LEU A 140 -3.83 0.63 7.40
N GLN A 141 -4.32 0.50 6.17
CA GLN A 141 -3.66 1.07 5.01
C GLN A 141 -3.71 2.59 5.06
N ARG A 142 -4.77 3.21 5.59
CA ARG A 142 -4.86 4.67 5.74
C ARG A 142 -3.74 5.25 6.59
N PHE A 143 -3.30 4.51 7.60
CA PHE A 143 -2.17 4.88 8.45
C PHE A 143 -0.83 4.54 7.79
N PHE A 144 -0.74 3.38 7.13
CA PHE A 144 0.51 2.94 6.51
C PHE A 144 0.25 2.22 5.17
N PRO A 145 0.70 2.75 4.02
CA PRO A 145 0.42 2.19 2.68
C PRO A 145 0.91 0.75 2.47
N GLY A 146 1.80 0.24 3.32
CA GLY A 146 2.29 -1.14 3.29
C GLY A 146 1.61 -2.10 4.27
N ALA A 147 0.59 -1.65 5.00
CA ALA A 147 -0.09 -2.48 5.98
C ALA A 147 -1.00 -3.53 5.30
N ARG A 148 -1.24 -4.63 6.01
CA ARG A 148 -2.24 -5.61 5.60
C ARG A 148 -3.65 -5.02 5.70
N THR A 149 -4.59 -5.61 4.98
CA THR A 149 -6.02 -5.36 5.20
C THR A 149 -6.50 -6.13 6.44
N LEU A 150 -7.59 -5.64 7.05
CA LEU A 150 -8.24 -6.33 8.15
C LEU A 150 -9.01 -7.56 7.63
N THR A 151 -9.06 -8.62 8.44
CA THR A 151 -9.89 -9.79 8.16
C THR A 151 -11.35 -9.48 8.48
N GLU A 152 -12.29 -10.21 7.88
CA GLU A 152 -13.73 -10.02 8.16
C GLU A 152 -14.06 -10.18 9.65
N LYS A 153 -13.33 -11.05 10.34
CA LYS A 153 -13.47 -11.26 11.79
C LYS A 153 -13.03 -10.03 12.58
N GLU A 154 -11.91 -9.42 12.20
CA GLU A 154 -11.42 -8.18 12.82
C GLU A 154 -12.36 -7.02 12.55
N ILE A 155 -12.87 -6.91 11.32
CA ILE A 155 -13.82 -5.84 10.96
C ILE A 155 -15.10 -5.96 11.77
N LYS A 156 -15.69 -7.17 11.86
CA LYS A 156 -16.89 -7.40 12.69
C LYS A 156 -16.63 -7.11 14.16
N SER A 157 -15.47 -7.52 14.68
CA SER A 157 -15.09 -7.25 16.08
C SER A 157 -14.89 -5.76 16.34
N LEU A 158 -14.38 -5.02 15.37
CA LEU A 158 -14.21 -3.57 15.46
C LEU A 158 -15.57 -2.87 15.41
N LEU A 159 -16.40 -3.23 14.45
CA LEU A 159 -17.74 -2.66 14.27
C LEU A 159 -18.58 -2.88 15.54
N THR A 160 -18.66 -4.12 16.03
CA THR A 160 -19.41 -4.44 17.27
C THR A 160 -18.89 -3.70 18.50
N ALA A 161 -17.63 -3.27 18.51
CA ALA A 161 -17.03 -2.55 19.63
C ALA A 161 -17.18 -1.03 19.52
N ALA A 162 -17.65 -0.53 18.38
CA ALA A 162 -17.70 0.87 18.02
C ALA A 162 -19.13 1.37 17.80
N ASP A 163 -19.94 0.53 17.15
CA ASP A 163 -21.33 0.74 16.77
C ASP A 163 -22.23 0.56 18.01
N ASP A 164 -22.46 1.66 18.73
CA ASP A 164 -23.27 1.68 19.94
C ASP A 164 -24.77 1.78 19.60
N ASP A 165 -25.11 2.38 18.45
CA ASP A 165 -26.49 2.56 18.00
C ASP A 165 -27.02 1.43 17.08
N SER A 166 -26.14 0.49 16.70
CA SER A 166 -26.42 -0.69 15.87
C SER A 166 -26.89 -0.35 14.44
N ASP A 167 -26.40 0.76 13.86
CA ASP A 167 -26.68 1.17 12.48
C ASP A 167 -25.79 0.45 11.44
N GLY A 168 -24.80 -0.32 11.90
CA GLY A 168 -23.86 -1.07 11.07
C GLY A 168 -22.74 -0.22 10.48
N ARG A 169 -22.53 0.99 11.01
CA ARG A 169 -21.52 1.96 10.62
C ARG A 169 -20.87 2.52 11.90
N ILE A 170 -19.87 3.38 11.74
CA ILE A 170 -19.23 4.06 12.87
C ILE A 170 -19.29 5.56 12.63
N GLY A 171 -20.05 6.27 13.46
CA GLY A 171 -20.12 7.72 13.47
C GLY A 171 -18.88 8.38 14.06
N VAL A 172 -18.78 9.70 13.88
CA VAL A 172 -17.65 10.50 14.41
C VAL A 172 -17.57 10.41 15.95
N ASP A 173 -18.72 10.48 16.63
CA ASP A 173 -18.79 10.51 18.10
C ASP A 173 -18.45 9.12 18.69
N GLU A 174 -18.88 8.05 18.01
CA GLU A 174 -18.54 6.66 18.34
C GLU A 174 -17.05 6.39 18.14
N PHE A 175 -16.48 6.86 17.02
CA PHE A 175 -15.06 6.77 16.77
C PHE A 175 -14.24 7.49 17.86
N GLN A 176 -14.65 8.68 18.28
CA GLN A 176 -14.01 9.40 19.37
C GLN A 176 -14.08 8.61 20.69
N THR A 177 -15.26 8.08 21.02
CA THR A 177 -15.46 7.27 22.23
C THR A 177 -14.56 6.04 22.23
N MET A 178 -14.43 5.36 21.09
CA MET A 178 -13.54 4.20 20.91
C MET A 178 -12.06 4.56 21.08
N VAL A 179 -11.64 5.72 20.57
CA VAL A 179 -10.24 6.19 20.64
C VAL A 179 -9.83 6.60 22.05
N PHE A 180 -10.76 7.18 22.83
CA PHE A 180 -10.53 7.61 24.21
C PHE A 180 -10.85 6.55 25.28
N SER A 181 -11.29 5.36 24.87
CA SER A 181 -11.64 4.24 25.77
C SER A 181 -10.45 3.54 26.44
#